data_AF-A0A6P5G2G8-F1
#
_entry.id   AF-A0A6P5G2G8-F1
#
_cell.length_a   1.000
_cell.length_b   1.000
_cell.length_c   1.000
_cell.angle_alpha   90.00
_cell.angle_beta   90.00
_cell.angle_gamma   90.00
#
_symmetry.space_group_name_H-M   'P 1'
#
loop_
_entity.id
_entity.type
_entity.pdbx_description
1 polymer ?
#
loop_
_entity_poly.entity_id
_entity_poly.type
_entity_poly.pdbx_seq_one_letter_code
_entity_poly.pdbx_strand_id
1 'polypeptide(L)'
;MITTVIRTMPPFIMMMADLEEAGPVDESVLTEQHLHRSSFITTEGYRGVQFIEHGRKLNQWELDHPAVLDLLRQSGFYYISRLRRLQLDQALLGALIERWRRETQTFHFRHGEMTITLQDVAVISGLRVDGAPVTGTTVYPWPDICQALLGVVPDDIRAGQIRLDWIYQQFHHLHLDAPAGLVAATARAYILYQIGCSLFPNPTGYRVHLKWLPLIADFDACGALAWGAAALAYLYRALGSAALKGKVECCCFATLVQIWAWDHLHVGRPTSVGAVADMADCPMGCRYDI
;
A
#
# COMPACT_ATOMS: atom_id res chain seq x y z
N MET A 1 10.03 -21.24 -19.36
CA MET A 1 8.74 -20.60 -19.65
C MET A 1 7.67 -21.58 -19.23
N ILE A 2 7.14 -21.46 -18.01
CA ILE A 2 6.06 -22.32 -17.52
C ILE A 2 4.76 -21.57 -17.85
N THR A 3 3.98 -22.10 -18.77
CA THR A 3 2.70 -21.52 -19.18
C THR A 3 1.60 -22.15 -18.35
N THR A 4 1.18 -21.48 -17.26
CA THR A 4 0.01 -21.88 -16.48
C THR A 4 -1.25 -21.48 -17.25
N VAL A 5 -1.90 -22.43 -17.93
CA VAL A 5 -3.13 -22.20 -18.69
C VAL A 5 -4.31 -22.11 -17.73
N ILE A 6 -4.94 -20.94 -17.63
CA ILE A 6 -6.18 -20.71 -16.87
C ILE A 6 -7.37 -20.86 -17.82
N ARG A 7 -8.31 -21.78 -17.54
CA ARG A 7 -9.51 -22.06 -18.38
C ARG A 7 -10.55 -20.92 -18.39
N THR A 8 -11.42 -20.90 -19.41
CA THR A 8 -12.41 -19.84 -19.70
C THR A 8 -13.79 -20.38 -20.11
N MET A 9 -14.88 -19.82 -19.58
CA MET A 9 -16.26 -20.00 -20.09
C MET A 9 -16.51 -19.30 -21.46
N PRO A 10 -17.34 -19.88 -22.36
CA PRO A 10 -18.00 -19.20 -23.47
C PRO A 10 -19.48 -18.85 -23.15
N PRO A 11 -20.14 -17.93 -23.90
CA PRO A 11 -21.53 -17.57 -23.66
C PRO A 11 -22.51 -18.53 -24.38
N PHE A 12 -23.51 -18.98 -23.62
CA PHE A 12 -24.80 -19.57 -24.02
C PHE A 12 -24.91 -21.08 -24.40
N ILE A 13 -25.41 -21.82 -23.40
CA ILE A 13 -26.40 -22.93 -23.39
C ILE A 13 -25.98 -24.38 -23.75
N MET A 14 -25.92 -25.17 -22.66
CA MET A 14 -26.27 -26.60 -22.44
C MET A 14 -25.65 -27.70 -23.31
N MET A 15 -24.69 -28.42 -22.71
CA MET A 15 -24.87 -29.86 -22.42
C MET A 15 -23.91 -30.34 -21.32
N MET A 16 -24.50 -30.73 -20.18
CA MET A 16 -24.11 -31.73 -19.18
C MET A 16 -22.60 -31.97 -18.85
N ALA A 17 -22.28 -31.68 -17.58
CA ALA A 17 -21.40 -32.46 -16.70
C ALA A 17 -19.87 -32.36 -16.84
N ASP A 18 -19.34 -31.15 -17.02
CA ASP A 18 -18.03 -30.80 -16.47
C ASP A 18 -18.23 -29.74 -15.38
N LEU A 19 -18.21 -30.15 -14.11
CA LEU A 19 -17.95 -29.21 -13.02
C LEU A 19 -16.49 -28.75 -13.20
N GLU A 20 -16.27 -27.65 -13.93
CA GLU A 20 -14.94 -27.07 -14.15
C GLU A 20 -14.29 -26.78 -12.79
N GLU A 21 -13.30 -27.58 -12.39
CA GLU A 21 -12.51 -27.35 -11.17
C GLU A 21 -11.74 -26.02 -11.29
N ALA A 22 -11.97 -25.12 -10.33
CA ALA A 22 -11.26 -23.86 -10.24
C ALA A 22 -9.83 -24.10 -9.72
N GLY A 23 -8.82 -23.88 -10.56
CA GLY A 23 -7.43 -24.07 -10.16
C GLY A 23 -6.47 -24.20 -11.34
N PRO A 24 -5.17 -24.39 -11.08
CA PRO A 24 -4.19 -24.72 -12.09
C PRO A 24 -4.40 -26.15 -12.60
N VAL A 25 -4.09 -26.37 -13.87
CA VAL A 25 -4.12 -27.71 -14.49
C VAL A 25 -3.03 -28.62 -13.93
N ASP A 26 -1.93 -28.02 -13.47
CA ASP A 26 -0.79 -28.71 -12.86
C ASP A 26 -0.48 -28.09 -11.49
N GLU A 27 -0.65 -28.88 -10.44
CA GLU A 27 -0.40 -28.48 -9.05
C GLU A 27 1.06 -28.71 -8.61
N SER A 28 1.91 -29.31 -9.46
CA SER A 28 3.32 -29.58 -9.10
C SER A 28 4.12 -28.31 -8.81
N VAL A 29 3.72 -27.19 -9.43
CA VAL A 29 4.32 -25.86 -9.22
C VAL A 29 3.55 -25.04 -8.19
N LEU A 30 2.21 -25.15 -8.20
CA LEU A 30 1.30 -24.43 -7.31
C LEU A 30 0.82 -25.34 -6.18
N THR A 31 1.77 -25.71 -5.32
CA THR A 31 1.59 -26.74 -4.29
C THR A 31 0.63 -26.33 -3.17
N GLU A 32 0.29 -25.04 -3.04
CA GLU A 32 -0.62 -24.53 -2.02
C GLU A 32 -2.05 -24.31 -2.54
N GLN A 33 -2.41 -24.85 -3.71
CA GLN A 33 -3.75 -24.66 -4.30
C GLN A 33 -4.90 -25.02 -3.35
N HIS A 34 -4.77 -26.10 -2.56
CA HIS A 34 -5.76 -26.51 -1.55
C HIS A 34 -5.96 -25.52 -0.38
N LEU A 35 -5.02 -24.58 -0.20
CA LEU A 35 -5.11 -23.47 0.75
C LEU A 35 -5.56 -22.18 0.07
N HIS A 36 -5.40 -22.07 -1.25
CA HIS A 36 -5.72 -20.88 -2.01
C HIS A 36 -7.24 -20.65 -2.09
N ARG A 37 -7.67 -19.37 -2.02
CA ARG A 37 -9.08 -18.98 -1.97
C ARG A 37 -9.88 -19.38 -3.22
N SER A 38 -9.24 -19.47 -4.38
CA SER A 38 -9.88 -19.88 -5.64
C SER A 38 -10.52 -21.26 -5.57
N SER A 39 -9.97 -22.17 -4.76
CA SER A 39 -10.48 -23.53 -4.58
C SER A 39 -11.83 -23.57 -3.85
N PHE A 40 -12.29 -22.42 -3.33
CA PHE A 40 -13.51 -22.30 -2.52
C PHE A 40 -14.48 -21.23 -3.03
N ILE A 41 -14.22 -20.60 -4.18
CA ILE A 41 -15.09 -19.53 -4.73
C ILE A 41 -16.51 -20.04 -4.98
N THR A 42 -16.65 -21.31 -5.37
CA THR A 42 -17.93 -21.96 -5.64
C THR A 42 -18.60 -22.56 -4.39
N THR A 43 -17.94 -22.49 -3.23
CA THR A 43 -18.47 -23.02 -1.98
C THR A 43 -19.50 -22.05 -1.37
N GLU A 44 -20.60 -22.59 -0.86
CA GLU A 44 -21.61 -21.81 -0.14
C GLU A 44 -20.97 -21.08 1.06
N GLY A 45 -21.24 -19.77 1.19
CA GLY A 45 -20.65 -18.94 2.24
C GLY A 45 -19.26 -18.35 1.92
N TYR A 46 -18.77 -18.49 0.69
CA TYR A 46 -17.56 -17.77 0.24
C TYR A 46 -17.71 -16.26 0.47
N ARG A 47 -16.68 -15.66 1.06
CA ARG A 47 -16.59 -14.21 1.25
C ARG A 47 -15.38 -13.66 0.50
N GLY A 48 -15.64 -12.63 -0.30
CA GLY A 48 -14.61 -11.81 -0.93
C GLY A 48 -13.65 -11.22 0.12
N VAL A 49 -12.43 -10.88 -0.32
CA VAL A 49 -11.50 -10.10 0.50
C VAL A 49 -11.87 -8.63 0.34
N GLN A 50 -12.06 -7.95 1.46
CA GLN A 50 -12.21 -6.52 1.52
C GLN A 50 -10.85 -5.86 1.72
N PHE A 51 -10.47 -4.99 0.79
CA PHE A 51 -9.29 -4.15 0.94
C PHE A 51 -9.61 -2.95 1.82
N ILE A 52 -8.79 -2.77 2.85
CA ILE A 52 -8.97 -1.69 3.82
C ILE A 52 -7.80 -0.71 3.69
N GLU A 53 -8.15 0.56 3.48
CA GLU A 53 -7.18 1.66 3.45
C GLU A 53 -7.61 2.75 4.45
N HIS A 54 -6.66 3.17 5.28
CA HIS A 54 -6.89 4.12 6.37
C HIS A 54 -6.43 5.54 6.02
N GLY A 55 -5.97 5.74 4.78
CA GLY A 55 -5.28 6.95 4.36
C GLY A 55 -6.19 8.10 3.93
N ARG A 56 -7.53 7.96 3.86
CA ARG A 56 -8.41 8.99 3.27
C ARG A 56 -8.21 10.41 3.82
N LYS A 57 -7.85 10.55 5.10
CA LYS A 57 -7.55 11.86 5.71
C LYS A 57 -6.29 12.53 5.14
N LEU A 58 -5.39 11.80 4.47
CA LEU A 58 -4.26 12.39 3.75
C LEU A 58 -4.72 13.34 2.63
N ASN A 59 -5.88 13.09 2.02
CA ASN A 59 -6.44 14.00 1.02
C ASN A 59 -6.93 15.33 1.64
N GLN A 60 -7.08 15.38 2.96
CA GLN A 60 -7.55 16.53 3.73
C GLN A 60 -6.39 17.18 4.51
N TRP A 61 -5.19 16.60 4.47
CA TRP A 61 -4.02 17.15 5.16
C TRP A 61 -3.47 18.31 4.35
N GLU A 62 -3.42 19.50 4.96
CA GLU A 62 -2.91 20.71 4.31
C GLU A 62 -1.38 20.69 4.28
N LEU A 63 -0.81 20.40 3.11
CA LEU A 63 0.62 20.31 2.86
C LEU A 63 1.10 21.44 1.95
N ASP A 64 0.81 22.68 2.33
CA ASP A 64 1.17 23.86 1.52
C ASP A 64 2.38 24.62 2.06
N HIS A 65 2.83 24.29 3.28
CA HIS A 65 3.97 24.95 3.91
C HIS A 65 5.29 24.59 3.19
N PRO A 66 6.00 25.56 2.57
CA PRO A 66 7.18 25.27 1.73
C PRO A 66 8.27 24.48 2.46
N ALA A 67 8.60 24.88 3.70
CA ALA A 67 9.61 24.17 4.48
C ALA A 67 9.21 22.72 4.85
N VAL A 68 7.92 22.41 5.01
CA VAL A 68 7.48 21.02 5.20
C VAL A 68 7.71 20.24 3.91
N LEU A 69 7.35 20.81 2.75
CA LEU A 69 7.57 20.19 1.45
C LEU A 69 9.06 19.91 1.19
N ASP A 70 9.95 20.82 1.58
CA ASP A 70 11.39 20.62 1.45
C ASP A 70 11.92 19.48 2.32
N LEU A 71 11.42 19.34 3.55
CA LEU A 71 11.74 18.19 4.42
C LEU A 71 11.17 16.88 3.86
N LEU A 72 9.99 16.90 3.24
CA LEU A 72 9.43 15.75 2.54
C LEU A 72 10.28 15.36 1.31
N ARG A 73 10.86 16.34 0.59
CA ARG A 73 11.79 16.08 -0.52
C ARG A 73 13.06 15.43 -0.01
N GLN A 74 13.67 15.99 1.04
CA GLN A 74 14.88 15.46 1.67
C GLN A 74 14.69 14.01 2.16
N SER A 75 13.53 13.71 2.75
CA SER A 75 13.20 12.36 3.22
C SER A 75 12.71 11.38 2.16
N GLY A 76 12.55 11.81 0.90
CA GLY A 76 12.03 10.96 -0.17
C GLY A 76 10.53 10.64 -0.08
N PHE A 77 9.77 11.41 0.70
CA PHE A 77 8.31 11.27 0.86
C PHE A 77 7.50 12.33 0.10
N TYR A 78 8.14 13.27 -0.57
CA TYR A 78 7.46 14.32 -1.33
C TYR A 78 6.54 13.77 -2.43
N TYR A 79 7.04 12.90 -3.30
CA TYR A 79 6.23 12.43 -4.43
C TYR A 79 5.01 11.61 -3.97
N ILE A 80 5.18 10.74 -2.97
CA ILE A 80 4.05 9.97 -2.43
C ILE A 80 3.04 10.87 -1.68
N SER A 81 3.48 12.04 -1.17
CA SER A 81 2.57 13.00 -0.56
C SER A 81 1.64 13.68 -1.56
N ARG A 82 2.03 13.70 -2.85
CA ARG A 82 1.19 14.18 -3.97
C ARG A 82 0.19 13.14 -4.43
N LEU A 83 0.38 11.86 -4.08
CA LEU A 83 -0.52 10.78 -4.48
C LEU A 83 -1.79 10.84 -3.63
N ARG A 84 -2.93 11.06 -4.28
CA ARG A 84 -4.24 10.99 -3.62
C ARG A 84 -4.64 9.57 -3.25
N ARG A 85 -5.41 9.45 -2.18
CA ARG A 85 -6.03 8.21 -1.74
C ARG A 85 -7.35 8.05 -2.46
N LEU A 86 -7.44 7.00 -3.27
CA LEU A 86 -8.55 6.77 -4.17
C LEU A 86 -9.67 6.00 -3.49
N GLN A 87 -10.86 6.06 -4.07
CA GLN A 87 -11.86 5.06 -3.74
C GLN A 87 -11.40 3.70 -4.30
N LEU A 88 -11.24 2.73 -3.41
CA LEU A 88 -10.83 1.39 -3.80
C LEU A 88 -11.96 0.65 -4.52
N ASP A 89 -11.66 0.16 -5.72
CA ASP A 89 -12.47 -0.79 -6.46
C ASP A 89 -12.27 -2.19 -5.84
N GLN A 90 -13.17 -2.53 -4.92
CA GLN A 90 -13.16 -3.81 -4.22
C GLN A 90 -13.32 -5.00 -5.16
N ALA A 91 -14.01 -4.83 -6.29
CA ALA A 91 -14.22 -5.92 -7.25
C ALA A 91 -12.93 -6.19 -8.04
N LEU A 92 -12.26 -5.13 -8.53
CA LEU A 92 -10.96 -5.24 -9.19
C LEU A 92 -9.91 -5.86 -8.26
N LEU A 93 -9.75 -5.32 -7.06
CA LEU A 93 -8.78 -5.81 -6.09
C LEU A 93 -9.11 -7.23 -5.62
N GLY A 94 -10.40 -7.55 -5.44
CA GLY A 94 -10.91 -8.88 -5.16
C GLY A 94 -10.56 -9.90 -6.25
N ALA A 95 -10.73 -9.52 -7.53
CA ALA A 95 -10.38 -10.36 -8.66
C ALA A 95 -8.86 -10.57 -8.78
N LEU A 96 -8.05 -9.55 -8.45
CA LEU A 96 -6.59 -9.66 -8.44
C LEU A 96 -6.10 -10.60 -7.35
N ILE A 97 -6.66 -10.53 -6.14
CA ILE A 97 -6.23 -11.39 -5.04
C ILE A 97 -6.57 -12.87 -5.29
N GLU A 98 -7.63 -13.16 -6.04
CA GLU A 98 -7.96 -14.53 -6.49
C GLU A 98 -6.96 -15.09 -7.51
N ARG A 99 -6.12 -14.23 -8.09
CA ARG A 99 -5.07 -14.58 -9.06
C ARG A 99 -3.68 -14.51 -8.45
N TRP A 100 -3.51 -13.95 -7.25
CA TRP A 100 -2.22 -13.86 -6.59
C TRP A 100 -1.76 -15.24 -6.11
N ARG A 101 -0.56 -15.65 -6.51
CA ARG A 101 0.09 -16.86 -6.02
C ARG A 101 1.20 -16.50 -5.07
N ARG A 102 1.15 -17.09 -3.88
CA ARG A 102 2.13 -16.81 -2.82
C ARG A 102 3.48 -17.44 -3.13
N GLU A 103 3.46 -18.59 -3.79
CA GLU A 103 4.61 -19.41 -4.15
C GLU A 103 5.53 -18.69 -5.14
N THR A 104 4.95 -18.02 -6.13
CA THR A 104 5.68 -17.28 -7.17
C THR A 104 5.74 -15.77 -6.93
N GLN A 105 4.92 -15.25 -5.99
CA GLN A 105 4.74 -13.81 -5.74
C GLN A 105 4.32 -13.03 -6.99
N THR A 106 3.44 -13.64 -7.78
CA THR A 106 2.91 -13.09 -9.05
C THR A 106 1.39 -13.27 -9.12
N PHE A 107 0.73 -12.42 -9.88
CA PHE A 107 -0.62 -12.63 -10.37
C PHE A 107 -0.59 -13.56 -11.57
N HIS A 108 -1.42 -14.59 -11.54
CA HIS A 108 -1.58 -15.55 -12.62
C HIS A 108 -2.79 -15.15 -13.47
N PHE A 109 -2.53 -14.62 -14.67
CA PHE A 109 -3.55 -14.30 -15.66
C PHE A 109 -3.54 -15.33 -16.78
N ARG A 110 -4.59 -15.31 -17.62
CA ARG A 110 -4.72 -16.21 -18.78
C ARG A 110 -3.56 -16.07 -19.78
N HIS A 111 -2.95 -14.89 -19.85
CA HIS A 111 -1.89 -14.56 -20.80
C HIS A 111 -0.48 -14.68 -20.18
N GLY A 112 -0.38 -15.15 -18.94
CA GLY A 112 0.89 -15.31 -18.22
C GLY A 112 0.90 -14.72 -16.82
N GLU A 113 2.08 -14.71 -16.23
CA GLU A 113 2.31 -14.17 -14.90
C GLU A 113 2.75 -12.70 -14.96
N MET A 114 2.26 -11.89 -14.03
CA MET A 114 2.68 -10.51 -13.86
C MET A 114 2.81 -10.19 -12.37
N THR A 115 3.66 -9.24 -12.00
CA THR A 115 3.75 -8.78 -10.62
C THR A 115 4.06 -7.30 -10.56
N ILE A 116 3.81 -6.69 -9.40
CA ILE A 116 4.22 -5.31 -9.11
C ILE A 116 5.71 -5.33 -8.86
N THR A 117 6.50 -4.63 -9.66
CA THR A 117 7.96 -4.59 -9.56
C THR A 117 8.44 -3.40 -8.71
N LEU A 118 9.74 -3.37 -8.41
CA LEU A 118 10.35 -2.18 -7.82
C LEU A 118 10.24 -0.95 -8.74
N GLN A 119 10.30 -1.15 -10.06
CA GLN A 119 10.10 -0.05 -11.02
C GLN A 119 8.68 0.51 -10.90
N ASP A 120 7.66 -0.34 -10.79
CA ASP A 120 6.28 0.10 -10.59
C ASP A 120 6.12 0.92 -9.31
N VAL A 121 6.72 0.46 -8.21
CA VAL A 121 6.69 1.19 -6.93
C VAL A 121 7.33 2.57 -7.08
N ALA A 122 8.53 2.63 -7.67
CA ALA A 122 9.25 3.89 -7.87
C ALA A 122 8.46 4.86 -8.76
N VAL A 123 7.92 4.37 -9.87
CA VAL A 123 7.23 5.21 -10.86
C VAL A 123 5.85 5.67 -10.37
N ILE A 124 5.07 4.77 -9.75
CA ILE A 124 3.70 5.06 -9.31
C ILE A 124 3.68 5.91 -8.04
N SER A 125 4.57 5.64 -7.09
CA SER A 125 4.56 6.30 -5.77
C SER A 125 5.65 7.36 -5.60
N GLY A 126 6.72 7.30 -6.39
CA GLY A 126 7.91 8.13 -6.20
C GLY A 126 8.76 7.76 -4.98
N LEU A 127 8.49 6.62 -4.33
CA LEU A 127 9.31 6.11 -3.24
C LEU A 127 10.64 5.55 -3.77
N ARG A 128 11.70 5.77 -2.98
CA ARG A 128 13.01 5.18 -3.24
C ARG A 128 13.00 3.67 -3.09
N VAL A 129 13.52 2.94 -4.07
CA VAL A 129 13.55 1.45 -4.08
C VAL A 129 14.95 0.86 -3.89
N ASP A 130 15.97 1.69 -4.02
CA ASP A 130 17.37 1.39 -3.72
C ASP A 130 17.81 2.06 -2.41
N GLY A 131 19.01 1.74 -1.95
CA GLY A 131 19.58 2.31 -0.72
C GLY A 131 19.59 1.35 0.47
N ALA A 132 19.70 1.92 1.67
CA ALA A 132 19.86 1.14 2.89
C ALA A 132 18.55 0.42 3.28
N PRO A 133 18.62 -0.79 3.85
CA PRO A 133 17.43 -1.52 4.26
C PRO A 133 16.72 -0.82 5.41
N VAL A 134 15.39 -0.76 5.36
CA VAL A 134 14.56 -0.19 6.44
C VAL A 134 14.58 -1.13 7.65
N THR A 135 15.55 -0.93 8.54
CA THR A 135 15.77 -1.75 9.74
C THR A 135 16.03 -0.86 10.94
N GLY A 136 15.67 -1.32 12.13
CA GLY A 136 15.87 -0.58 13.37
C GLY A 136 15.48 -1.40 14.59
N THR A 137 15.86 -0.93 15.77
CA THR A 137 15.43 -1.52 17.04
C THR A 137 13.98 -1.14 17.36
N THR A 138 13.32 -1.92 18.21
CA THR A 138 11.96 -1.66 18.70
C THR A 138 11.94 -1.35 20.20
N VAL A 139 13.09 -1.06 20.79
CA VAL A 139 13.23 -0.78 22.22
C VAL A 139 13.68 0.65 22.39
N TYR A 140 12.74 1.52 22.76
CA TYR A 140 12.98 2.93 23.02
C TYR A 140 12.07 3.43 24.16
N PRO A 141 12.49 4.49 24.87
CA PRO A 141 11.60 5.26 25.73
C PRO A 141 10.65 6.10 24.84
N TRP A 142 9.50 5.53 24.49
CA TRP A 142 8.56 6.14 23.54
C TRP A 142 8.13 7.57 23.90
N PRO A 143 7.84 7.92 25.17
CA PRO A 143 7.53 9.29 25.54
C PRO A 143 8.65 10.28 25.18
N ASP A 144 9.90 9.93 25.49
CA ASP A 144 11.05 10.80 25.23
C ASP A 144 11.28 11.00 23.72
N ILE A 145 11.15 9.93 22.93
CA ILE A 145 11.26 10.00 21.47
C ILE A 145 10.13 10.88 20.87
N CYS A 146 8.90 10.74 21.35
CA CYS A 146 7.79 11.60 20.93
C CYS A 146 8.05 13.07 21.30
N GLN A 147 8.48 13.35 22.53
CA GLN A 147 8.79 14.70 22.97
C GLN A 147 9.90 15.32 22.11
N ALA A 148 10.96 14.56 21.82
CA ALA A 148 12.10 15.04 21.05
C ALA A 148 11.77 15.28 19.57
N LEU A 149 11.01 14.38 18.94
CA LEU A 149 10.82 14.40 17.47
C LEU A 149 9.50 15.01 17.02
N LEU A 150 8.46 14.97 17.87
CA LEU A 150 7.14 15.55 17.60
C LEU A 150 6.85 16.77 18.47
N GLY A 151 7.65 17.06 19.50
CA GLY A 151 7.42 18.18 20.41
C GLY A 151 6.30 17.97 21.43
N VAL A 152 5.61 16.83 21.36
CA VAL A 152 4.46 16.49 22.22
C VAL A 152 4.43 14.99 22.49
N VAL A 153 4.06 14.62 23.72
CA VAL A 153 3.85 13.23 24.13
C VAL A 153 2.37 12.88 24.01
N PRO A 154 2.00 11.86 23.20
CA PRO A 154 0.63 11.36 23.18
C PRO A 154 0.21 10.74 24.52
N ASP A 155 -1.02 11.01 24.95
CA ASP A 155 -1.55 10.46 26.21
C ASP A 155 -1.86 8.95 26.15
N ASP A 156 -1.98 8.37 24.95
CA ASP A 156 -2.46 6.99 24.71
C ASP A 156 -1.46 6.13 23.91
N ILE A 157 -0.23 6.05 24.40
CA ILE A 157 0.78 5.12 23.87
C ILE A 157 0.50 3.70 24.40
N ARG A 158 0.16 2.77 23.51
CA ARG A 158 -0.09 1.35 23.86
C ARG A 158 0.85 0.44 23.11
N ALA A 159 1.68 -0.31 23.83
CA ALA A 159 2.66 -1.22 23.25
C ALA A 159 3.49 -0.57 22.13
N GLY A 160 3.93 0.68 22.34
CA GLY A 160 4.70 1.46 21.37
C GLY A 160 3.90 1.97 20.17
N GLN A 161 2.56 1.97 20.22
CA GLN A 161 1.69 2.43 19.14
C GLN A 161 0.82 3.61 19.56
N ILE A 162 0.60 4.53 18.62
CA ILE A 162 -0.25 5.72 18.78
C ILE A 162 -1.35 5.73 17.72
N ARG A 163 -2.43 6.44 17.99
CA ARG A 163 -3.57 6.53 17.07
C ARG A 163 -3.20 7.40 15.85
N LEU A 164 -3.50 6.92 14.65
CA LEU A 164 -3.40 7.71 13.42
C LEU A 164 -4.24 8.98 13.53
N ASP A 165 -5.46 8.85 14.05
CA ASP A 165 -6.37 9.98 14.26
C ASP A 165 -5.78 11.06 15.18
N TRP A 166 -5.04 10.69 16.22
CA TRP A 166 -4.35 11.66 17.08
C TRP A 166 -3.28 12.42 16.29
N ILE A 167 -2.46 11.72 15.50
CA ILE A 167 -1.43 12.36 14.65
C ILE A 167 -2.08 13.38 13.71
N TYR A 168 -3.16 12.99 13.03
CA TYR A 168 -3.89 13.89 12.15
C TYR A 168 -4.36 15.14 12.89
N GLN A 169 -5.11 14.98 13.98
CA GLN A 169 -5.67 16.12 14.72
C GLN A 169 -4.59 17.10 15.22
N GLN A 170 -3.41 16.61 15.58
CA GLN A 170 -2.31 17.45 16.07
C GLN A 170 -1.55 18.20 14.96
N PHE A 171 -1.43 17.63 13.76
CA PHE A 171 -0.45 18.10 12.75
C PHE A 171 -1.04 18.40 11.36
N HIS A 172 -2.33 18.18 11.12
CA HIS A 172 -2.94 18.33 9.78
C HIS A 172 -3.01 19.75 9.23
N HIS A 173 -2.86 20.77 10.09
CA HIS A 173 -2.86 22.18 9.73
C HIS A 173 -1.65 22.87 10.35
N LEU A 174 -0.94 23.66 9.56
CA LEU A 174 0.27 24.38 10.00
C LEU A 174 0.27 25.81 9.45
N HIS A 175 0.41 26.79 10.35
CA HIS A 175 0.50 28.20 9.94
C HIS A 175 1.87 28.49 9.29
N LEU A 176 1.92 29.45 8.35
CA LEU A 176 3.16 29.81 7.62
C LEU A 176 4.26 30.36 8.54
N ASP A 177 3.88 30.95 9.67
CA ASP A 177 4.80 31.53 10.66
C ASP A 177 5.23 30.51 11.74
N ALA A 178 4.98 29.23 11.51
CA ALA A 178 5.30 28.19 12.48
C ALA A 178 6.81 28.12 12.77
N PRO A 179 7.23 27.89 14.03
CA PRO A 179 8.63 27.74 14.35
C PRO A 179 9.21 26.47 13.71
N ALA A 180 10.51 26.50 13.38
CA ALA A 180 11.20 25.41 12.69
C ALA A 180 11.03 24.04 13.37
N GLY A 181 10.97 23.99 14.70
CA GLY A 181 10.72 22.75 15.45
C GLY A 181 9.36 22.12 15.14
N LEU A 182 8.30 22.95 15.02
CA LEU A 182 6.95 22.49 14.69
C LEU A 182 6.83 22.10 13.21
N VAL A 183 7.52 22.83 12.32
CA VAL A 183 7.65 22.45 10.90
C VAL A 183 8.26 21.05 10.76
N ALA A 184 9.37 20.79 11.43
CA ALA A 184 10.02 19.48 11.41
C ALA A 184 9.16 18.38 12.04
N ALA A 185 8.50 18.68 13.17
CA ALA A 185 7.55 17.76 13.80
C ALA A 185 6.39 17.39 12.87
N THR A 186 5.85 18.38 12.15
CA THR A 186 4.75 18.20 11.19
C THR A 186 5.18 17.32 10.02
N ALA A 187 6.38 17.53 9.47
CA ALA A 187 6.93 16.66 8.43
C ALA A 187 7.08 15.21 8.91
N ARG A 188 7.64 14.97 10.10
CA ARG A 188 7.75 13.62 10.68
C ARG A 188 6.39 12.99 10.97
N ALA A 189 5.44 13.77 11.49
CA ALA A 189 4.08 13.32 11.74
C ALA A 189 3.39 12.88 10.45
N TYR A 190 3.53 13.65 9.38
CA TYR A 190 3.01 13.30 8.05
C TYR A 190 3.60 11.98 7.54
N ILE A 191 4.93 11.85 7.58
CA ILE A 191 5.62 10.62 7.13
C ILE A 191 5.18 9.42 7.98
N LEU A 192 5.11 9.57 9.30
CA LEU A 192 4.65 8.51 10.20
C LEU A 192 3.20 8.12 9.90
N TYR A 193 2.33 9.09 9.60
CA TYR A 193 0.95 8.84 9.19
C TYR A 193 0.91 8.06 7.85
N GLN A 194 1.67 8.51 6.85
CA GLN A 194 1.80 7.87 5.54
C GLN A 194 2.24 6.40 5.66
N ILE A 195 3.26 6.14 6.48
CA ILE A 195 3.76 4.79 6.80
C ILE A 195 2.64 3.95 7.43
N GLY A 196 1.94 4.49 8.43
CA GLY A 196 0.96 3.76 9.22
C GLY A 196 -0.38 3.49 8.53
N CYS A 197 -0.78 4.31 7.55
CA CYS A 197 -2.06 4.16 6.86
C CYS A 197 -1.96 3.50 5.48
N SER A 198 -0.78 3.55 4.84
CA SER A 198 -0.58 3.10 3.45
C SER A 198 0.53 2.06 3.29
N LEU A 199 1.75 2.36 3.76
CA LEU A 199 2.91 1.50 3.45
C LEU A 199 2.97 0.23 4.30
N PHE A 200 2.72 0.36 5.60
CA PHE A 200 2.76 -0.73 6.58
C PHE A 200 1.54 -0.69 7.51
N PRO A 201 0.31 -0.72 6.95
CA PRO A 201 -0.90 -0.62 7.76
C PRO A 201 -1.03 -1.84 8.67
N ASN A 202 -1.34 -1.59 9.95
CA ASN A 202 -1.70 -2.61 10.90
C ASN A 202 -3.13 -3.12 10.59
N PRO A 203 -3.42 -4.42 10.68
CA PRO A 203 -4.79 -4.96 10.59
C PRO A 203 -5.85 -4.24 11.45
N THR A 204 -5.48 -3.69 12.62
CA THR A 204 -6.44 -2.92 13.43
C THR A 204 -6.84 -1.60 12.77
N GLY A 205 -6.00 -1.04 11.91
CA GLY A 205 -6.32 0.06 11.02
C GLY A 205 -6.31 1.47 11.60
N TYR A 206 -6.17 1.62 12.91
CA TYR A 206 -6.25 2.95 13.55
C TYR A 206 -4.99 3.36 14.32
N ARG A 207 -3.95 2.52 14.35
CA ARG A 207 -2.68 2.81 15.04
C ARG A 207 -1.45 2.56 14.18
N VAL A 208 -0.42 3.34 14.45
CA VAL A 208 0.93 3.20 13.89
C VAL A 208 1.95 3.02 15.02
N HIS A 209 2.95 2.18 14.78
CA HIS A 209 4.00 1.93 15.76
C HIS A 209 5.08 3.02 15.70
N LEU A 210 5.48 3.52 16.86
CA LEU A 210 6.53 4.54 17.02
C LEU A 210 7.94 4.09 16.62
N LYS A 211 8.16 2.80 16.30
CA LYS A 211 9.46 2.28 15.85
C LYS A 211 9.96 2.93 14.55
N TRP A 212 9.05 3.51 13.78
CA TRP A 212 9.39 4.25 12.57
C TRP A 212 9.93 5.65 12.86
N LEU A 213 9.58 6.23 14.02
CA LEU A 213 9.90 7.61 14.36
C LEU A 213 11.43 7.87 14.44
N PRO A 214 12.25 6.96 15.04
CA PRO A 214 13.70 7.08 14.98
C PRO A 214 14.29 6.99 13.56
N LEU A 215 13.67 6.24 12.64
CA LEU A 215 14.14 6.11 11.26
C LEU A 215 13.87 7.37 10.42
N ILE A 216 12.97 8.23 10.89
CA ILE A 216 12.62 9.50 10.26
C ILE A 216 13.07 10.71 11.10
N ALA A 217 13.93 10.48 12.09
CA ALA A 217 14.47 11.54 12.94
C ALA A 217 15.32 12.52 12.13
N ASP A 218 16.23 11.97 11.33
CA ASP A 218 17.07 12.69 10.37
C ASP A 218 16.49 12.51 8.96
N PHE A 219 16.21 13.61 8.27
CA PHE A 219 15.51 13.57 6.98
C PHE A 219 16.42 13.06 5.85
N ASP A 220 17.71 13.36 5.86
CA ASP A 220 18.66 12.87 4.85
C ASP A 220 18.88 11.36 4.98
N ALA A 221 19.09 10.88 6.21
CA ALA A 221 19.20 9.45 6.49
C ALA A 221 17.91 8.71 6.14
N CYS A 222 16.75 9.31 6.42
CA CYS A 222 15.45 8.79 6.03
C CYS A 222 15.33 8.65 4.49
N GLY A 223 15.77 9.66 3.74
CA GLY A 223 15.76 9.67 2.27
C GLY A 223 16.75 8.70 1.62
N ALA A 224 17.72 8.18 2.37
CA ALA A 224 18.66 7.15 1.91
C ALA A 224 18.13 5.71 2.09
N LEU A 225 16.97 5.53 2.73
CA LEU A 225 16.37 4.20 2.94
C LEU A 225 15.53 3.75 1.75
N ALA A 226 15.55 2.44 1.49
CA ALA A 226 14.79 1.78 0.44
C ALA A 226 13.31 1.57 0.84
N TRP A 227 12.59 2.64 1.15
CA TRP A 227 11.18 2.61 1.61
C TRP A 227 10.24 1.90 0.64
N GLY A 228 10.42 2.11 -0.66
CA GLY A 228 9.64 1.46 -1.71
C GLY A 228 9.88 -0.06 -1.77
N ALA A 229 11.12 -0.51 -1.61
CA ALA A 229 11.42 -1.94 -1.55
C ALA A 229 10.80 -2.59 -0.30
N ALA A 230 10.90 -1.92 0.85
CA ALA A 230 10.26 -2.38 2.08
C ALA A 230 8.73 -2.43 1.96
N ALA A 231 8.11 -1.41 1.34
CA ALA A 231 6.68 -1.38 1.08
C ALA A 231 6.25 -2.52 0.13
N LEU A 232 7.03 -2.82 -0.90
CA LEU A 232 6.75 -3.93 -1.82
C LEU A 232 6.82 -5.29 -1.12
N ALA A 233 7.86 -5.52 -0.31
CA ALA A 233 7.98 -6.74 0.47
C ALA A 233 6.81 -6.94 1.44
N TYR A 234 6.36 -5.86 2.10
CA TYR A 234 5.18 -5.89 2.95
C TYR A 234 3.91 -6.20 2.14
N LEU A 235 3.74 -5.54 0.98
CA LEU A 235 2.63 -5.74 0.07
C LEU A 235 2.52 -7.20 -0.40
N TYR A 236 3.62 -7.79 -0.88
CA TYR A 236 3.65 -9.19 -1.31
C TYR A 236 3.22 -10.15 -0.19
N ARG A 237 3.66 -9.90 1.05
CA ARG A 237 3.23 -10.69 2.21
C ARG A 237 1.75 -10.52 2.51
N ALA A 238 1.23 -9.31 2.41
CA ALA A 238 -0.19 -9.02 2.64
C ALA A 238 -1.09 -9.67 1.57
N LEU A 239 -0.70 -9.59 0.29
CA LEU A 239 -1.38 -10.29 -0.81
C LEU A 239 -1.27 -11.81 -0.64
N GLY A 240 -0.08 -12.33 -0.30
CA GLY A 240 0.12 -13.76 -0.05
C GLY A 240 -0.76 -14.28 1.09
N SER A 241 -0.96 -13.49 2.15
CA SER A 241 -1.90 -13.83 3.21
C SER A 241 -3.34 -13.79 2.72
N ALA A 242 -3.77 -12.71 2.05
CA ALA A 242 -5.15 -12.53 1.62
C ALA A 242 -5.58 -13.50 0.49
N ALA A 243 -4.64 -14.09 -0.24
CA ALA A 243 -4.89 -15.16 -1.20
C ALA A 243 -5.31 -16.49 -0.54
N LEU A 244 -5.09 -16.66 0.76
CA LEU A 244 -5.46 -17.88 1.50
C LEU A 244 -6.96 -17.93 1.83
N LYS A 245 -7.49 -19.15 1.88
CA LYS A 245 -8.88 -19.42 2.29
C LYS A 245 -9.17 -18.90 3.69
N GLY A 246 -10.40 -18.42 3.89
CA GLY A 246 -10.88 -17.89 5.17
C GLY A 246 -10.41 -16.47 5.50
N LYS A 247 -9.51 -15.87 4.71
CA LYS A 247 -9.18 -14.45 4.84
C LYS A 247 -10.26 -13.60 4.17
N VAL A 248 -10.69 -12.58 4.89
CA VAL A 248 -11.78 -11.67 4.49
C VAL A 248 -11.33 -10.22 4.37
N GLU A 249 -10.11 -9.91 4.80
CA GLU A 249 -9.57 -8.55 4.79
C GLU A 249 -8.12 -8.54 4.30
N CYS A 250 -7.75 -7.47 3.59
CA CYS A 250 -6.38 -7.19 3.19
C CYS A 250 -6.04 -5.72 3.52
N CYS A 251 -5.13 -5.53 4.47
CA CYS A 251 -4.57 -4.22 4.79
C CYS A 251 -3.18 -4.12 4.18
N CYS A 252 -3.06 -3.35 3.11
CA CYS A 252 -1.80 -3.12 2.39
C CYS A 252 -1.83 -1.77 1.67
N PHE A 253 -0.81 -1.47 0.86
CA PHE A 253 -0.79 -0.29 0.01
C PHE A 253 -1.75 -0.46 -1.18
N ALA A 254 -3.06 -0.50 -0.91
CA ALA A 254 -4.08 -0.85 -1.89
C ALA A 254 -4.17 0.12 -3.06
N THR A 255 -3.99 1.42 -2.82
CA THR A 255 -3.89 2.43 -3.88
C THR A 255 -2.81 2.08 -4.92
N LEU A 256 -1.65 1.57 -4.48
CA LEU A 256 -0.59 1.14 -5.40
C LEU A 256 -1.03 -0.04 -6.28
N VAL A 257 -1.69 -1.05 -5.69
CA VAL A 257 -2.19 -2.24 -6.43
C VAL A 257 -3.21 -1.83 -7.48
N GLN A 258 -4.14 -0.94 -7.12
CA GLN A 258 -5.17 -0.45 -8.03
C GLN A 258 -4.60 0.36 -9.18
N ILE A 259 -3.70 1.31 -8.89
CA ILE A 259 -3.06 2.12 -9.93
C ILE A 259 -2.20 1.26 -10.85
N TRP A 260 -1.45 0.30 -10.29
CA TRP A 260 -0.70 -0.67 -11.08
C TRP A 260 -1.62 -1.46 -12.02
N ALA A 261 -2.76 -1.92 -11.53
CA ALA A 261 -3.74 -2.63 -12.34
C ALA A 261 -4.30 -1.75 -13.45
N TRP A 262 -4.60 -0.48 -13.18
CA TRP A 262 -5.07 0.46 -14.22
C TRP A 262 -4.01 0.81 -15.26
N ASP A 263 -2.72 0.70 -14.93
CA ASP A 263 -1.64 0.92 -15.90
C ASP A 263 -1.44 -0.30 -16.81
N HIS A 264 -1.51 -1.50 -16.23
CA HIS A 264 -1.13 -2.74 -16.91
C HIS A 264 -2.31 -3.53 -17.47
N LEU A 265 -3.52 -3.31 -16.94
CA LEU A 265 -4.74 -4.01 -17.34
C LEU A 265 -5.73 -3.00 -17.93
N HIS A 266 -6.24 -3.30 -19.12
CA HIS A 266 -7.27 -2.47 -19.76
C HIS A 266 -8.64 -2.59 -19.08
N VAL A 267 -8.91 -3.71 -18.43
CA VAL A 267 -10.20 -3.98 -17.77
C VAL A 267 -10.28 -3.20 -16.45
N GLY A 268 -11.33 -2.40 -16.30
CA GLY A 268 -11.54 -1.60 -15.07
C GLY A 268 -10.70 -0.31 -15.00
N ARG A 269 -9.92 0.01 -16.04
CA ARG A 269 -9.18 1.26 -16.14
C ARG A 269 -10.17 2.43 -16.31
N PRO A 270 -10.06 3.52 -15.53
CA PRO A 270 -10.87 4.71 -15.70
C PRO A 270 -10.64 5.39 -17.06
N THR A 271 -11.71 5.91 -17.66
CA THR A 271 -11.67 6.57 -18.98
C THR A 271 -11.00 7.95 -18.90
N SER A 272 -11.20 8.67 -17.81
CA SER A 272 -10.55 9.95 -17.53
C SER A 272 -9.20 9.69 -16.86
N VAL A 273 -8.13 9.97 -17.59
CA VAL A 273 -6.76 10.00 -17.07
C VAL A 273 -6.26 11.43 -17.26
N GLY A 274 -5.74 12.05 -16.20
CA GLY A 274 -5.15 13.40 -16.27
C GLY A 274 -4.05 13.49 -17.32
N ALA A 275 -3.92 14.64 -17.97
CA ALA A 275 -2.92 14.85 -19.01
C ALA A 275 -1.50 14.77 -18.42
N VAL A 276 -0.63 13.95 -19.02
CA VAL A 276 0.76 13.74 -18.56
C VAL A 276 1.58 15.04 -18.62
N ALA A 277 1.21 15.99 -19.49
CA ALA A 277 1.90 17.27 -19.66
C ALA A 277 1.84 18.18 -18.41
N ASP A 278 0.85 17.99 -17.52
CA ASP A 278 0.67 18.79 -16.30
C ASP A 278 1.36 18.17 -15.06
N MET A 279 2.15 17.09 -15.24
CA MET A 279 2.69 16.27 -14.14
C MET A 279 4.21 16.42 -13.90
N ALA A 280 4.82 17.53 -14.30
CA ALA A 280 6.29 17.71 -14.26
C ALA A 280 6.95 17.52 -12.87
N ASP A 281 6.17 17.50 -11.76
CA ASP A 281 6.65 17.26 -10.40
C ASP A 281 5.76 16.29 -9.59
N CYS A 282 5.14 15.31 -10.27
CA CYS A 282 4.28 14.31 -9.63
C CYS A 282 4.65 12.88 -10.07
N PRO A 283 4.52 11.87 -9.19
CA PRO A 283 4.67 10.49 -9.61
C PRO A 283 3.54 10.09 -10.58
N MET A 284 3.78 9.06 -11.39
CA MET A 284 2.84 8.64 -12.44
C MET A 284 1.47 8.25 -11.89
N GLY A 285 1.37 7.81 -10.63
CA GLY A 285 0.09 7.50 -10.00
C GLY A 285 -0.87 8.68 -9.91
N CYS A 286 -0.37 9.92 -9.89
CA CYS A 286 -1.20 11.13 -9.83
C CYS A 286 -2.07 11.35 -11.07
N ARG A 287 -1.80 10.69 -12.21
CA ARG A 287 -2.65 10.80 -13.41
C ARG A 287 -4.05 10.23 -13.22
N TYR A 288 -4.27 9.44 -12.17
CA TYR A 288 -5.56 8.86 -11.82
C TYR A 288 -6.26 9.62 -10.68
N ASP A 289 -6.01 10.93 -10.56
CA ASP A 289 -6.78 11.83 -9.69
C ASP A 289 -8.21 11.99 -10.24
N ILE A 290 -9.07 11.04 -9.89
CA ILE A 290 -10.46 10.88 -10.36
C ILE A 290 -11.39 10.94 -9.15
#